data_AF-A0A975JJH5-F1
#
_entry.id   AF-A0A975JJH5-F1
#
_cell.length_a   1.000
_cell.length_b   1.000
_cell.length_c   1.000
_cell.angle_alpha   90.00
_cell.angle_beta   90.00
_cell.angle_gamma   90.00
#
_symmetry.space_group_name_H-M   'P 1'
#
loop_
_entity.id
_entity.type
_entity.pdbx_description
1 polymer ?
#
loop_
_entity_poly.entity_id
_entity_poly.type
_entity_poly.pdbx_seq_one_letter_code
_entity_poly.pdbx_strand_id
1 'polypeptide(L)'
;MHEPAPSIFSLIAAGIYALVVLSAAAASLTALAKRQPARFWRGWAAIALLFAGLIAMRVLDLEAIWRDDMREWLRATHAYQSRRAIQGPIAAAILIVAAAAALLGGAKVLQSASGRRSFALRLGQAASLALMCLIALRLVSFSALDSLLFGPLKLNWIADLGATLFVGFAALFYVYAVRQATQADSRGVSRNDARR
;
A
#
# COMPACT_ATOMS: atom_id res chain seq x y z
N MET A 1 -2.47 -34.89 -4.72
CA MET A 1 -2.50 -33.47 -4.32
C MET A 1 -1.71 -32.70 -5.37
N HIS A 2 -2.40 -32.06 -6.32
CA HIS A 2 -1.72 -31.15 -7.25
C HIS A 2 -1.70 -29.78 -6.58
N GLU A 3 -0.52 -29.29 -6.23
CA GLU A 3 -0.37 -27.89 -5.85
C GLU A 3 -0.80 -27.04 -7.05
N PRO A 4 -1.80 -26.16 -6.90
CA PRO A 4 -2.19 -25.28 -7.99
C PRO A 4 -1.00 -24.36 -8.30
N ALA A 5 -0.43 -24.50 -9.49
CA ALA A 5 0.63 -23.61 -9.95
C ALA A 5 0.13 -22.15 -9.86
N PRO A 6 0.93 -21.21 -9.31
CA PRO A 6 0.50 -19.83 -9.14
C PRO A 6 0.11 -19.23 -10.48
N SER A 7 -1.04 -18.58 -10.53
CA SER A 7 -1.51 -17.93 -11.77
C SER A 7 -0.50 -16.87 -12.23
N ILE A 8 -0.34 -16.71 -13.56
CA ILE A 8 0.54 -15.69 -14.17
C ILE A 8 0.26 -14.29 -13.60
N PHE A 9 -1.01 -14.00 -13.33
CA PHE A 9 -1.43 -12.74 -12.71
C PHE A 9 -0.90 -12.57 -11.27
N SER A 10 -0.87 -13.63 -10.46
CA SER A 10 -0.27 -13.59 -9.12
C SER A 10 1.23 -13.31 -9.19
N LEU A 11 1.93 -13.94 -10.14
CA LEU A 11 3.36 -13.72 -10.36
C LEU A 11 3.67 -12.28 -10.79
N ILE A 12 2.87 -11.71 -11.71
CA ILE A 12 3.01 -10.30 -12.13
C ILE A 12 2.78 -9.37 -10.93
N ALA A 13 1.72 -9.59 -10.15
CA ALA A 13 1.45 -8.77 -8.97
C ALA A 13 2.59 -8.85 -7.94
N ALA A 14 3.11 -10.05 -7.67
CA ALA A 14 4.26 -10.26 -6.79
C ALA A 14 5.52 -9.53 -7.31
N GLY A 15 5.77 -9.57 -8.62
CA GLY A 15 6.87 -8.82 -9.24
C GLY A 15 6.75 -7.31 -9.05
N ILE A 16 5.54 -6.76 -9.22
CA ILE A 16 5.28 -5.33 -9.00
C ILE A 16 5.45 -4.98 -7.52
N TYR A 17 4.95 -5.80 -6.61
CA TYR A 17 5.18 -5.61 -5.18
C TYR A 17 6.66 -5.66 -4.82
N ALA A 18 7.45 -6.55 -5.45
CA ALA A 18 8.88 -6.61 -5.24
C ALA A 18 9.58 -5.30 -5.66
N LEU A 19 9.17 -4.68 -6.77
CA LEU A 19 9.67 -3.35 -7.16
C LEU A 19 9.34 -2.28 -6.11
N VAL A 20 8.16 -2.35 -5.49
CA VAL A 20 7.79 -1.43 -4.40
C VAL A 20 8.63 -1.69 -3.14
N VAL A 21 8.86 -2.96 -2.77
CA VAL A 21 9.75 -3.32 -1.66
C VAL A 21 11.14 -2.73 -1.88
N LEU A 22 11.72 -2.93 -3.06
CA LEU A 22 13.05 -2.40 -3.40
C LEU A 22 13.08 -0.87 -3.35
N SER A 23 12.04 -0.20 -3.88
CA SER A 23 11.94 1.26 -3.86
C SER A 23 11.81 1.82 -2.44
N ALA A 24 10.97 1.20 -1.61
CA ALA A 24 10.78 1.59 -0.20
C ALA A 24 12.03 1.29 0.64
N ALA A 25 12.71 0.16 0.41
CA ALA A 25 13.98 -0.15 1.03
C ALA A 25 15.06 0.87 0.65
N ALA A 26 15.16 1.25 -0.64
CA ALA A 26 16.06 2.29 -1.10
C ALA A 26 15.75 3.66 -0.46
N ALA A 27 14.47 4.01 -0.28
CA ALA A 27 14.06 5.20 0.45
C ALA A 27 14.46 5.16 1.93
N SER A 28 14.30 4.01 2.60
CA SER A 28 14.71 3.81 3.98
C SER A 28 16.23 3.91 4.15
N LEU A 29 17.00 3.22 3.32
CA LEU A 29 18.47 3.28 3.31
C LEU A 29 18.98 4.69 2.99
N THR A 30 18.33 5.40 2.06
CA THR A 30 18.67 6.79 1.76
C THR A 30 18.42 7.71 2.96
N ALA A 31 17.31 7.51 3.67
CA ALA A 31 17.01 8.25 4.90
C ALA A 31 18.08 7.99 5.98
N LEU A 32 18.50 6.74 6.16
CA LEU A 32 19.53 6.34 7.11
C LEU A 32 20.90 6.94 6.74
N ALA A 33 21.33 6.77 5.49
CA ALA A 33 22.62 7.27 4.99
C ALA A 33 22.73 8.80 5.06
N LYS A 34 21.61 9.52 4.88
CA LYS A 34 21.55 10.99 4.97
C LYS A 34 21.11 11.49 6.36
N ARG A 35 21.22 10.65 7.40
CA ARG A 35 20.94 10.98 8.81
C ARG A 35 19.61 11.72 9.01
N GLN A 36 18.60 11.33 8.23
CA GLN A 36 17.26 11.90 8.37
C GLN A 36 16.63 11.45 9.70
N PRO A 37 15.67 12.22 10.25
CA PRO A 37 14.97 11.84 11.48
C PRO A 37 14.41 10.41 11.43
N ALA A 38 14.45 9.70 12.56
CA ALA A 38 14.15 8.27 12.63
C ALA A 38 12.76 7.89 12.06
N ARG A 39 11.78 8.80 12.14
CA ARG A 39 10.45 8.61 11.57
C ARG A 39 10.46 8.25 10.08
N PHE A 40 11.43 8.74 9.31
CA PHE A 40 11.47 8.54 7.86
C PHE A 40 11.93 7.13 7.49
N TRP A 41 13.08 6.69 8.01
CA TRP A 41 13.59 5.36 7.68
C TRP A 41 12.66 4.27 8.25
N ARG A 42 12.12 4.47 9.47
CA ARG A 42 11.13 3.56 10.07
C ARG A 42 9.85 3.49 9.24
N GLY A 43 9.34 4.63 8.78
CA GLY A 43 8.15 4.69 7.94
C GLY A 43 8.32 3.93 6.62
N TRP A 44 9.43 4.16 5.91
CA TRP A 44 9.72 3.44 4.67
C TRP A 44 10.03 1.96 4.89
N ALA A 45 10.71 1.60 5.99
CA ALA A 45 10.96 0.20 6.35
C ALA A 45 9.65 -0.53 6.66
N ALA A 46 8.71 0.11 7.38
CA ALA A 46 7.39 -0.46 7.64
C ALA A 46 6.60 -0.70 6.35
N ILE A 47 6.65 0.23 5.38
CA ILE A 47 6.04 0.04 4.06
C ILE A 47 6.71 -1.13 3.31
N ALA A 48 8.04 -1.21 3.32
CA ALA A 48 8.76 -2.31 2.67
C ALA A 48 8.38 -3.67 3.28
N LEU A 49 8.33 -3.76 4.61
CA LEU A 49 7.90 -4.96 5.33
C LEU A 49 6.44 -5.33 5.03
N LEU A 50 5.55 -4.34 4.95
CA LEU A 50 4.16 -4.55 4.58
C LEU A 50 4.06 -5.22 3.20
N PHE A 51 4.71 -4.65 2.18
CA PHE A 51 4.68 -5.21 0.83
C PHE A 51 5.39 -6.57 0.74
N ALA A 52 6.46 -6.80 1.51
CA ALA A 52 7.08 -8.12 1.62
C ALA A 52 6.10 -9.16 2.19
N GLY A 53 5.33 -8.79 3.21
CA GLY A 53 4.24 -9.62 3.74
C GLY A 53 3.15 -9.89 2.69
N LEU A 54 2.78 -8.89 1.89
CA LEU A 54 1.82 -9.07 0.80
C LEU A 54 2.33 -10.01 -0.30
N ILE A 55 3.62 -9.98 -0.62
CA ILE A 55 4.25 -10.93 -1.54
C ILE A 55 4.16 -12.35 -0.95
N ALA A 56 4.55 -12.53 0.32
CA ALA A 56 4.49 -13.82 0.98
C ALA A 56 3.06 -14.38 0.99
N MET A 57 2.07 -13.55 1.32
CA MET A 57 0.65 -13.93 1.23
C MET A 57 0.23 -14.36 -0.17
N ARG A 58 0.73 -13.70 -1.22
CA ARG A 58 0.42 -14.02 -2.63
C ARG A 58 1.06 -15.32 -3.08
N VAL A 59 2.34 -15.53 -2.73
CA VAL A 59 3.10 -16.72 -3.16
C VAL A 59 2.61 -17.97 -2.46
N LEU A 60 2.25 -17.86 -1.19
CA LEU A 60 1.73 -18.98 -0.38
C LEU A 60 0.23 -19.22 -0.60
N ASP A 61 -0.41 -18.45 -1.48
CA ASP A 61 -1.86 -18.48 -1.73
C ASP A 61 -2.73 -18.46 -0.45
N LEU A 62 -2.24 -17.75 0.59
CA LEU A 62 -2.91 -17.66 1.89
C LEU A 62 -4.32 -17.07 1.76
N GLU A 63 -4.54 -16.25 0.73
CA GLU A 63 -5.86 -15.71 0.39
C GLU A 63 -6.86 -16.80 0.02
N ALA A 64 -6.44 -17.80 -0.75
CA ALA A 64 -7.31 -18.92 -1.14
C ALA A 64 -7.66 -19.78 0.07
N ILE A 65 -6.67 -20.09 0.90
CA ILE A 65 -6.84 -20.89 2.13
C ILE A 65 -7.85 -20.22 3.07
N TRP A 66 -7.64 -18.95 3.41
CA TRP A 66 -8.56 -18.22 4.28
C TRP A 66 -9.96 -18.09 3.69
N ARG A 67 -10.08 -17.92 2.37
CA ARG A 67 -11.36 -17.82 1.70
C ARG A 67 -12.14 -19.13 1.78
N ASP A 68 -11.46 -20.25 1.63
CA ASP A 68 -12.09 -21.57 1.68
C ASP A 68 -12.44 -21.96 3.13
N ASP A 69 -11.60 -21.66 4.11
CA ASP A 69 -11.92 -21.81 5.54
C ASP A 69 -13.16 -20.99 5.93
N MET A 70 -13.22 -19.71 5.51
CA MET A 70 -14.40 -18.87 5.75
C MET A 70 -15.65 -19.42 5.04
N ARG A 71 -15.52 -20.00 3.84
CA ARG A 71 -16.64 -20.64 3.13
C ARG A 71 -17.17 -21.82 3.91
N GLU A 72 -16.28 -22.69 4.38
CA GLU A 72 -16.62 -23.89 5.12
C GLU A 72 -17.32 -23.53 6.43
N TRP A 73 -16.75 -22.59 7.19
CA TRP A 73 -17.37 -22.08 8.42
C TRP A 73 -18.77 -21.49 8.19
N LEU A 74 -18.96 -20.72 7.11
CA LEU A 74 -20.26 -20.17 6.75
C LEU A 74 -21.26 -21.22 6.23
N ARG A 75 -20.81 -22.32 5.64
CA ARG A 75 -21.68 -23.44 5.24
C ARG A 75 -22.17 -24.18 6.48
N ALA A 76 -21.28 -24.42 7.45
CA ALA A 76 -21.59 -25.13 8.70
C ALA A 76 -22.64 -24.42 9.56
N THR A 77 -22.71 -23.09 9.49
CA THR A 77 -23.64 -22.27 10.29
C THR A 77 -25.03 -22.07 9.66
N HIS A 78 -25.31 -22.65 8.48
CA HIS A 78 -26.53 -22.40 7.68
C HIS A 78 -26.87 -20.91 7.46
N ALA A 79 -25.93 -19.99 7.73
CA ALA A 79 -26.10 -18.55 7.71
C ALA A 79 -26.09 -17.95 6.29
N TYR A 80 -26.32 -18.76 5.25
CA TYR A 80 -26.22 -18.31 3.86
C TYR A 80 -27.25 -17.21 3.53
N GLN A 81 -28.45 -17.26 4.12
CA GLN A 81 -29.47 -16.23 3.94
C GLN A 81 -29.18 -14.93 4.71
N SER A 82 -28.46 -15.01 5.83
CA SER A 82 -28.07 -13.83 6.63
C SER A 82 -26.75 -13.19 6.19
N ARG A 83 -26.02 -13.78 5.22
CA ARG A 83 -24.75 -13.23 4.69
C ARG A 83 -24.87 -11.77 4.25
N ARG A 84 -25.92 -11.42 3.48
CA ARG A 84 -26.14 -10.03 3.02
C ARG A 84 -26.36 -9.06 4.19
N ALA A 85 -27.02 -9.52 5.25
CA ALA A 85 -27.32 -8.69 6.42
C ALA A 85 -26.06 -8.36 7.24
N ILE A 86 -25.04 -9.23 7.25
CA ILE A 86 -23.80 -9.01 8.00
C ILE A 86 -22.71 -8.36 7.13
N GLN A 87 -22.57 -8.79 5.87
CA GLN A 87 -21.50 -8.31 4.99
C GLN A 87 -21.71 -6.88 4.51
N GLY A 88 -22.97 -6.48 4.27
CA GLY A 88 -23.31 -5.12 3.84
C GLY A 88 -22.80 -4.06 4.83
N PRO A 89 -23.13 -4.17 6.13
CA PRO A 89 -22.63 -3.27 7.16
C PRO A 89 -21.11 -3.25 7.28
N ILE A 90 -20.43 -4.42 7.20
CA ILE A 90 -18.97 -4.49 7.28
C ILE A 90 -18.30 -3.78 6.09
N ALA A 91 -18.77 -4.05 4.87
CA ALA A 91 -18.25 -3.40 3.66
C ALA A 91 -18.50 -1.89 3.70
N ALA A 92 -19.69 -1.46 4.11
CA ALA A 92 -20.02 -0.05 4.29
C ALA A 92 -19.12 0.60 5.35
N ALA A 93 -18.88 -0.06 6.48
CA ALA A 93 -17.97 0.44 7.52
C ALA A 93 -16.54 0.60 6.98
N ILE A 94 -16.02 -0.38 6.24
CA ILE A 94 -14.69 -0.30 5.60
C ILE A 94 -14.63 0.86 4.61
N LEU A 95 -15.65 1.03 3.76
CA LEU A 95 -15.70 2.12 2.79
C LEU A 95 -15.78 3.49 3.47
N ILE A 96 -16.59 3.62 4.53
CA ILE A 96 -16.70 4.86 5.31
C ILE A 96 -15.36 5.19 5.97
N VAL A 97 -14.69 4.21 6.60
CA VAL A 97 -13.36 4.41 7.20
C VAL A 97 -12.33 4.79 6.14
N ALA A 98 -12.32 4.12 4.98
CA ALA A 98 -11.42 4.44 3.89
C ALA A 98 -11.67 5.85 3.33
N ALA A 99 -12.94 6.23 3.12
CA ALA A 99 -13.31 7.57 2.66
C ALA A 99 -12.96 8.64 3.70
N ALA A 100 -13.24 8.40 4.98
CA ALA A 100 -12.87 9.31 6.06
C ALA A 100 -11.35 9.46 6.17
N ALA A 101 -10.59 8.37 6.07
CA ALA A 101 -9.13 8.40 6.06
C ALA A 101 -8.59 9.17 4.84
N ALA A 102 -9.19 9.00 3.66
CA ALA A 102 -8.81 9.74 2.45
C ALA A 102 -9.12 11.24 2.57
N LEU A 103 -10.30 11.62 3.07
CA LEU A 103 -10.71 13.02 3.21
C LEU A 103 -9.92 13.73 4.32
N LEU A 104 -9.89 13.17 5.52
CA LEU A 104 -9.21 13.74 6.68
C LEU A 104 -7.69 13.69 6.53
N GLY A 105 -7.18 12.57 6.02
CA GLY A 105 -5.77 12.38 5.72
C GLY A 105 -5.32 13.28 4.57
N GLY A 106 -6.08 13.34 3.48
CA GLY A 106 -5.80 14.20 2.33
C GLY A 106 -5.71 15.66 2.71
N ALA A 107 -6.72 16.20 3.40
CA ALA A 107 -6.73 17.59 3.85
C ALA A 107 -5.53 17.91 4.75
N LYS A 108 -5.20 17.04 5.71
CA LYS A 108 -4.03 17.23 6.59
C LYS A 108 -2.70 17.07 5.83
N VAL A 109 -2.62 16.21 4.83
CA VAL A 109 -1.43 16.05 3.99
C VAL A 109 -1.18 17.31 3.18
N LEU A 110 -2.22 17.89 2.57
CA LEU A 110 -2.14 19.16 1.85
C LEU A 110 -1.74 20.32 2.77
N GLN A 111 -2.32 20.42 3.97
CA GLN A 111 -2.07 21.54 4.89
C GLN A 111 -0.75 21.45 5.67
N SER A 112 -0.29 20.23 6.02
CA SER A 112 0.90 20.02 6.87
C SER A 112 2.14 19.58 6.07
N ALA A 113 2.11 19.67 4.75
CA ALA A 113 3.27 19.45 3.88
C ALA A 113 4.28 20.60 3.94
N SER A 114 4.82 20.92 5.12
CA SER A 114 5.94 21.89 5.27
C SER A 114 7.28 21.35 4.73
N GLY A 115 7.26 20.36 3.84
CA GLY A 115 8.45 19.87 3.16
C GLY A 115 8.18 18.66 2.27
N ARG A 116 8.79 18.68 1.07
CA ARG A 116 8.69 17.63 0.03
C ARG A 116 8.90 16.20 0.58
N ARG A 117 9.84 16.05 1.54
CA ARG A 117 10.18 14.78 2.21
C ARG A 117 9.02 14.23 3.07
N SER A 118 8.37 15.11 3.85
CA SER A 118 7.25 14.73 4.72
C SER A 118 6.02 14.36 3.89
N PHE A 119 5.77 15.14 2.84
CA PHE A 119 4.70 14.86 1.88
C PHE A 119 4.85 13.48 1.25
N ALA A 120 6.03 13.14 0.74
CA ALA A 120 6.29 11.86 0.08
C ALA A 120 6.02 10.66 1.00
N LEU A 121 6.48 10.71 2.26
CA LEU A 121 6.24 9.63 3.21
C LEU A 121 4.75 9.48 3.52
N ARG A 122 4.04 10.59 3.79
CA ARG A 122 2.60 10.53 4.09
C ARG A 122 1.79 10.04 2.90
N LEU A 123 2.18 10.42 1.69
CA LEU A 123 1.58 9.93 0.47
C LEU A 123 1.75 8.40 0.35
N GLY A 124 2.96 7.89 0.60
CA GLY A 124 3.23 6.45 0.63
C GLY A 124 2.43 5.71 1.71
N GLN A 125 2.30 6.30 2.91
CA GLN A 125 1.49 5.73 4.00
C GLN A 125 -0.01 5.72 3.65
N ALA A 126 -0.54 6.80 3.10
CA ALA A 126 -1.94 6.89 2.69
C ALA A 126 -2.27 5.89 1.58
N ALA A 127 -1.39 5.76 0.58
CA ALA A 127 -1.56 4.78 -0.50
C ALA A 127 -1.44 3.34 0.01
N SER A 128 -0.52 3.07 0.93
CA SER A 128 -0.41 1.75 1.58
C SER A 128 -1.66 1.41 2.40
N LEU A 129 -2.21 2.38 3.13
CA LEU A 129 -3.46 2.22 3.89
C LEU A 129 -4.64 1.96 2.95
N ALA A 130 -4.75 2.71 1.85
CA ALA A 130 -5.78 2.49 0.84
C ALA A 130 -5.69 1.07 0.25
N LEU A 131 -4.47 0.61 -0.07
CA LEU A 131 -4.24 -0.77 -0.53
C LEU A 131 -4.67 -1.80 0.50
N MET A 132 -4.36 -1.59 1.78
CA MET A 132 -4.80 -2.49 2.87
C MET A 132 -6.32 -2.55 3.00
N CYS A 133 -7.01 -1.41 2.89
CA CYS A 133 -8.48 -1.39 2.88
C CYS A 133 -9.04 -2.14 1.67
N LEU A 134 -8.43 -2.00 0.49
CA LEU A 134 -8.83 -2.74 -0.72
C LEU A 134 -8.63 -4.24 -0.56
N ILE A 135 -7.52 -4.67 0.04
CA ILE A 135 -7.25 -6.08 0.32
C ILE A 135 -8.23 -6.62 1.35
N ALA A 136 -8.49 -5.90 2.45
CA ALA A 136 -9.48 -6.30 3.44
C ALA A 136 -10.88 -6.44 2.83
N LEU A 137 -11.26 -5.48 1.98
CA LEU A 137 -12.52 -5.55 1.24
C LEU A 137 -12.56 -6.76 0.31
N ARG A 138 -11.44 -7.11 -0.32
CA ARG A 138 -11.30 -8.31 -1.17
C ARG A 138 -11.44 -9.61 -0.37
N LEU A 139 -10.94 -9.66 0.86
CA LEU A 139 -11.09 -10.82 1.74
C LEU A 139 -12.54 -11.01 2.20
N VAL A 140 -13.28 -9.92 2.45
CA VAL A 140 -14.66 -9.97 2.95
C VAL A 140 -15.70 -10.08 1.83
N SER A 141 -15.42 -9.55 0.64
CA SER A 141 -16.35 -9.56 -0.51
C SER A 141 -16.59 -10.98 -1.00
N PHE A 142 -17.85 -11.41 -0.99
CA PHE A 142 -18.21 -12.78 -1.33
C PHE A 142 -19.34 -12.95 -2.35
N SER A 143 -20.00 -11.88 -2.83
CA SER A 143 -20.95 -12.01 -3.96
C SER A 143 -21.53 -10.71 -4.55
N ALA A 144 -21.62 -9.60 -3.82
CA ALA A 144 -22.34 -8.40 -4.31
C ALA A 144 -21.45 -7.29 -4.87
N LEU A 145 -20.29 -7.05 -4.25
CA LEU A 145 -19.25 -6.20 -4.86
C LEU A 145 -18.54 -6.93 -6.00
N ASP A 146 -18.64 -8.26 -6.07
CA ASP A 146 -17.97 -9.03 -7.11
C ASP A 146 -18.46 -8.69 -8.52
N SER A 147 -19.76 -8.44 -8.73
CA SER A 147 -20.26 -8.05 -10.04
C SER A 147 -19.84 -6.63 -10.45
N LEU A 148 -19.60 -5.74 -9.47
CA LEU A 148 -19.22 -4.35 -9.71
C LEU A 148 -17.68 -4.16 -9.81
N LEU A 149 -16.91 -4.88 -8.99
CA LEU A 149 -15.44 -4.88 -8.99
C LEU A 149 -14.82 -5.88 -9.98
N PHE A 150 -15.49 -7.01 -10.24
CA PHE A 150 -15.09 -8.03 -11.23
C PHE A 150 -16.05 -8.11 -12.43
N GLY A 151 -16.90 -7.09 -12.62
CA GLY A 151 -17.47 -6.80 -13.94
C GLY A 151 -16.38 -6.62 -15.00
N PRO A 152 -16.73 -6.44 -16.29
CA PRO A 152 -15.78 -6.48 -17.41
C PRO A 152 -14.56 -5.55 -17.25
N LEU A 153 -14.69 -4.47 -16.46
CA LEU A 153 -13.62 -3.51 -16.22
C LEU A 153 -12.58 -3.89 -15.16
N LYS A 154 -12.74 -4.99 -14.39
CA LYS A 154 -11.78 -5.42 -13.34
C LYS A 154 -11.21 -4.24 -12.52
N LEU A 155 -12.08 -3.32 -12.06
CA LEU A 155 -11.68 -2.09 -11.36
C LEU A 155 -10.80 -2.35 -10.14
N ASN A 156 -10.97 -3.51 -9.49
CA ASN A 156 -10.12 -3.94 -8.38
C ASN A 156 -8.64 -4.01 -8.75
N TRP A 157 -8.35 -4.54 -9.95
CA TRP A 157 -6.99 -4.67 -10.46
C TRP A 157 -6.37 -3.30 -10.74
N ILE A 158 -7.15 -2.40 -11.32
CA ILE A 158 -6.69 -1.03 -11.60
C ILE A 158 -6.42 -0.28 -10.30
N ALA A 159 -7.28 -0.42 -9.29
CA ALA A 159 -7.10 0.22 -7.99
C ALA A 159 -5.89 -0.35 -7.23
N ASP A 160 -5.71 -1.67 -7.22
CA ASP A 160 -4.57 -2.36 -6.59
C ASP A 160 -3.25 -1.96 -7.26
N LEU A 161 -3.20 -2.01 -8.59
CA LEU A 161 -2.05 -1.60 -9.38
C LEU A 161 -1.74 -0.12 -9.20
N GLY A 162 -2.76 0.73 -9.29
CA GLY A 162 -2.65 2.17 -9.11
C GLY A 162 -2.09 2.54 -7.74
N ALA A 163 -2.67 1.99 -6.67
CA ALA A 163 -2.20 2.24 -5.31
C ALA A 163 -0.75 1.76 -5.10
N THR A 164 -0.41 0.59 -5.61
CA THR A 164 0.94 0.01 -5.55
C THR A 164 1.96 0.87 -6.28
N LEU A 165 1.69 1.25 -7.53
CA LEU A 165 2.55 2.13 -8.31
C LEU A 165 2.71 3.49 -7.64
N PHE A 166 1.65 4.00 -7.02
CA PHE A 166 1.68 5.27 -6.31
C PHE A 166 2.57 5.23 -5.05
N VAL A 167 2.59 4.10 -4.32
CA VAL A 167 3.57 3.88 -3.23
C VAL A 167 5.00 3.88 -3.78
N GLY A 168 5.24 3.16 -4.88
CA GLY A 168 6.55 3.13 -5.55
C GLY A 168 7.01 4.52 -5.99
N PHE A 169 6.12 5.29 -6.63
CA PHE A 169 6.37 6.67 -7.03
C PHE A 169 6.70 7.56 -5.83
N ALA A 170 5.95 7.47 -4.74
CA ALA A 170 6.20 8.23 -3.53
C ALA A 170 7.58 7.92 -2.91
N ALA A 171 7.99 6.65 -2.94
CA ALA A 171 9.30 6.22 -2.47
C ALA A 171 10.44 6.79 -3.33
N LEU A 172 10.33 6.72 -4.65
CA LEU A 172 11.31 7.29 -5.59
C LEU A 172 11.38 8.82 -5.47
N PHE A 173 10.23 9.48 -5.37
CA PHE A 173 10.14 10.91 -5.16
C PHE A 173 10.80 11.35 -3.84
N TYR A 174 10.66 10.55 -2.77
CA TYR A 174 11.37 10.78 -1.50
C TYR A 174 12.89 10.71 -1.66
N VAL A 175 13.40 9.67 -2.32
CA VAL A 175 14.85 9.51 -2.59
C VAL A 175 15.39 10.72 -3.35
N TYR A 176 14.69 11.14 -4.40
CA TYR A 176 15.05 12.32 -5.18
C TYR A 176 15.06 13.59 -4.32
N ALA A 177 14.02 13.83 -3.53
CA ALA A 177 13.91 15.00 -2.67
C ALA A 177 15.02 15.08 -1.60
N VAL A 178 15.41 13.95 -1.00
CA VAL A 178 16.50 13.91 -0.01
C VAL A 178 17.87 14.17 -0.66
N ARG A 179 18.10 13.60 -1.84
CA ARG A 179 19.37 13.80 -2.58
C ARG A 179 19.56 15.25 -2.99
N GLN A 180 18.53 15.91 -3.51
CA GLN A 180 18.58 17.32 -3.87
C GLN A 180 18.87 18.23 -2.68
N ALA A 181 18.20 18.00 -1.54
CA ALA A 181 18.41 18.79 -0.34
C ALA A 181 19.86 18.71 0.15
N THR A 182 20.49 17.53 0.05
CA THR A 182 21.89 17.33 0.44
C THR A 182 22.86 18.07 -0.49
N GLN A 183 22.60 18.06 -1.80
CA GLN A 183 23.45 18.75 -2.78
C GLN A 183 23.38 20.28 -2.64
N ALA A 184 22.20 20.82 -2.33
CA ALA A 184 22.01 22.25 -2.12
C ALA A 184 22.82 22.76 -0.93
N ASP A 185 22.89 21.98 0.14
CA ASP A 185 23.64 22.31 1.37
C ASP A 185 25.16 22.37 1.10
N SER A 186 25.70 21.37 0.39
CA SER A 186 27.13 21.33 0.01
C SER A 186 27.55 22.49 -0.90
N ARG A 187 26.66 22.97 -1.80
CA ARG A 187 26.92 24.15 -2.64
C ARG A 187 26.92 25.46 -1.85
N GLY A 188 26.10 25.56 -0.80
CA GLY A 188 26.05 26.72 0.08
C GLY A 188 27.36 26.93 0.84
N VAL A 189 27.95 25.86 1.35
CA VAL A 189 29.23 25.89 2.08
C VAL A 189 30.36 26.40 1.18
N SER A 190 30.52 25.80 -0.02
CA SER A 190 31.58 26.19 -0.97
C SER A 190 31.50 27.66 -1.41
N ARG A 191 30.29 28.23 -1.50
CA ARG A 191 30.11 29.64 -1.88
C ARG A 191 30.50 30.62 -0.77
N ASN A 192 30.35 30.22 0.50
CA ASN A 192 30.77 31.05 1.63
C ASN A 192 32.29 31.00 1.84
N ASP A 193 32.92 29.86 1.56
CA ASP A 193 34.39 29.72 1.66
C ASP A 193 35.11 30.54 0.59
N ALA A 194 34.57 30.64 -0.63
CA ALA A 194 35.14 31.45 -1.70
C ALA A 194 34.99 32.97 -1.51
N ARG A 195 34.28 33.43 -0.47
CA ARG A 195 34.06 34.85 -0.15
C ARG A 195 34.87 35.35 1.05
N ARG A 196 35.60 34.46 1.72
CA ARG A 196 36.51 34.79 2.82
C ARG A 196 37.94 34.82 2.30
#